data_AF-A0A8S9WJS3-F1
#
_entry.id   AF-A0A8S9WJS3-F1
#
_cell.length_a   1.000
_cell.length_b   1.000
_cell.length_c   1.000
_cell.angle_alpha   90.00
_cell.angle_beta   90.00
_cell.angle_gamma   90.00
#
_symmetry.space_group_name_H-M   'P 1'
#
loop_
_entity.id
_entity.type
_entity.pdbx_description
1 polymer ?
#
loop_
_entity_poly.entity_id
_entity_poly.type
_entity_poly.pdbx_seq_one_letter_code
_entity_poly.pdbx_strand_id
1 'polypeptide(L)'
;MDKDYLEASVMMPNKKPRGKELTAEEKVRNKAISGVRVRVEHAIAGIKRLRITTDKFRNKTDSFNDKAMLISCGLWNYHLKCR
;
A
#
# COMPACT_ATOMS: atom_id res chain seq x y z
N MET A 1 13.06 -3.50 -12.18
CA MET A 1 12.44 -3.11 -10.89
C MET A 1 12.88 -4.02 -9.75
N ASP A 2 13.58 -5.13 -10.02
CA ASP A 2 14.23 -5.96 -8.99
C ASP A 2 15.59 -5.43 -8.46
N LYS A 3 16.01 -4.23 -8.85
CA LYS A 3 17.34 -3.70 -8.48
C LYS A 3 17.38 -2.97 -7.14
N ASP A 4 16.25 -2.44 -6.68
CA ASP A 4 16.21 -1.53 -5.52
C ASP A 4 15.85 -2.24 -4.19
N TYR A 5 15.25 -3.43 -4.25
CA TYR A 5 14.81 -4.20 -3.09
C TYR A 5 15.08 -5.70 -3.28
N LEU A 6 16.35 -6.09 -3.24
CA LEU A 6 16.83 -7.45 -3.51
C LEU A 6 16.22 -8.54 -2.61
N GLU A 7 15.71 -8.17 -1.43
CA GLU A 7 15.12 -9.11 -0.45
C GLU A 7 13.58 -9.07 -0.39
N ALA A 8 12.92 -8.21 -1.18
CA ALA A 8 11.48 -8.07 -1.10
C ALA A 8 10.76 -9.13 -1.95
N SER A 9 10.00 -10.02 -1.29
CA SER A 9 9.06 -10.90 -1.98
C SER A 9 7.83 -10.10 -2.43
N VAL A 10 7.75 -9.79 -3.73
CA VAL A 10 6.65 -9.00 -4.32
C VAL A 10 5.59 -9.92 -4.94
N MET A 11 4.37 -9.87 -4.41
CA MET A 11 3.22 -10.54 -5.02
C MET A 11 2.54 -9.62 -6.05
N MET A 12 2.83 -9.84 -7.33
CA MET A 12 2.18 -9.11 -8.43
C MET A 12 1.07 -9.94 -9.10
N PRO A 13 -0.06 -9.31 -9.48
CA PRO A 13 -1.07 -9.98 -10.27
C PRO A 13 -0.55 -10.28 -11.69
N ASN A 14 -0.98 -11.40 -12.26
CA ASN A 14 -0.72 -11.76 -13.65
C ASN A 14 -1.36 -10.73 -14.59
N LYS A 15 -0.55 -10.09 -15.42
CA LYS A 15 -1.03 -9.16 -16.44
C LYS A 15 -1.70 -9.95 -17.57
N LYS A 16 -2.86 -9.46 -18.03
CA LYS A 16 -3.54 -10.04 -19.20
C LYS A 16 -2.63 -9.94 -20.44
N PRO A 17 -2.33 -11.07 -21.12
CA PRO A 17 -1.55 -11.04 -22.36
C PRO A 17 -2.33 -10.38 -23.50
N ARG A 18 -1.61 -9.75 -24.44
CA ARG A 18 -2.24 -9.07 -25.59
C ARG A 18 -2.97 -10.09 -26.48
N GLY A 19 -4.26 -9.85 -26.76
CA GLY A 19 -5.08 -10.71 -27.61
C GLY A 19 -5.48 -12.06 -26.99
N LYS A 20 -5.24 -12.27 -25.69
CA LYS A 20 -5.55 -13.53 -24.98
C LYS A 20 -6.24 -13.25 -23.66
N GLU A 21 -6.95 -14.25 -23.14
CA GLU A 21 -7.58 -14.19 -21.81
C GLU A 21 -6.68 -14.78 -20.72
N LEU A 22 -6.89 -14.35 -19.48
CA LEU A 22 -6.31 -14.99 -18.31
C LEU A 22 -6.96 -16.36 -18.09
N THR A 23 -6.15 -17.33 -17.67
CA THR A 23 -6.68 -18.65 -17.28
C THR A 23 -7.57 -18.53 -16.03
N ALA A 24 -8.40 -19.55 -15.77
CA ALA A 24 -9.24 -19.57 -14.57
C ALA A 24 -8.40 -19.47 -13.28
N GLU A 25 -7.28 -20.19 -13.23
CA GLU A 25 -6.34 -20.17 -12.10
C GLU A 25 -5.68 -18.80 -11.91
N GLU A 26 -5.26 -18.15 -12.99
CA GLU A 26 -4.72 -16.79 -12.93
C GLU A 26 -5.76 -15.78 -12.42
N LYS A 27 -7.01 -15.91 -12.85
CA LYS A 27 -8.11 -15.06 -12.35
C LYS A 27 -8.34 -15.27 -10.85
N VAL A 28 -8.31 -16.52 -10.38
CA VAL A 28 -8.45 -16.83 -8.94
C VAL A 28 -7.29 -16.23 -8.15
N ARG A 29 -6.04 -16.40 -8.61
CA ARG A 29 -4.86 -15.79 -7.97
C ARG A 29 -4.94 -14.27 -7.96
N ASN A 30 -5.27 -13.65 -9.08
CA ASN A 30 -5.43 -12.19 -9.16
C ASN A 30 -6.55 -11.67 -8.24
N LYS A 31 -7.66 -12.41 -8.09
CA LYS A 31 -8.73 -12.06 -7.17
C LYS A 31 -8.26 -12.07 -5.71
N ALA A 32 -7.47 -13.07 -5.32
CA ALA A 32 -6.89 -13.12 -3.97
C ALA A 32 -5.94 -11.94 -3.72
N ILE A 33 -5.03 -11.65 -4.66
CA ILE A 33 -4.10 -10.50 -4.58
C ILE A 33 -4.89 -9.18 -4.49
N SER A 34 -5.91 -9.01 -5.33
CA SER A 34 -6.77 -7.82 -5.32
C SER A 34 -7.49 -7.65 -3.98
N GLY A 35 -8.01 -8.73 -3.39
CA GLY A 35 -8.67 -8.68 -2.07
C GLY A 35 -7.75 -8.17 -0.96
N VAL A 36 -6.47 -8.56 -0.96
CA VAL A 36 -5.46 -8.02 -0.04
C VAL A 36 -5.20 -6.54 -0.33
N ARG A 37 -5.02 -6.17 -1.60
CA ARG A 37 -4.76 -4.79 -2.02
C ARG A 37 -5.85 -3.83 -1.58
N VAL A 38 -7.12 -4.20 -1.68
CA VAL A 38 -8.24 -3.34 -1.25
C VAL A 38 -8.09 -2.91 0.21
N ARG A 39 -7.71 -3.84 1.10
CA ARG A 39 -7.48 -3.52 2.53
C ARG A 39 -6.30 -2.58 2.73
N VAL A 40 -5.20 -2.83 2.01
CA VAL A 40 -4.00 -1.98 2.06
C VAL A 40 -4.30 -0.57 1.53
N GLU A 41 -5.03 -0.47 0.43
CA GLU A 41 -5.43 0.80 -0.18
C GLU A 41 -6.36 1.59 0.76
N HIS A 42 -7.30 0.94 1.46
CA HIS A 42 -8.10 1.59 2.50
C HIS A 42 -7.26 2.11 3.66
N ALA A 43 -6.27 1.34 4.13
CA ALA A 43 -5.37 1.80 5.19
C ALA A 43 -4.55 3.01 4.74
N ILE A 44 -3.95 2.97 3.54
CA ILE A 44 -3.21 4.09 2.96
C ILE A 44 -4.11 5.32 2.77
N ALA A 45 -5.32 5.13 2.21
CA ALA A 45 -6.28 6.21 2.02
C ALA A 45 -6.71 6.84 3.36
N GLY A 46 -6.85 6.03 4.41
CA GLY A 46 -7.12 6.47 5.76
C GLY A 46 -6.00 7.32 6.36
N ILE A 47 -4.76 6.84 6.28
CA ILE A 47 -3.56 7.57 6.72
C ILE A 47 -3.45 8.91 6.00
N LYS A 48 -3.72 8.94 4.68
CA LYS A 48 -3.69 10.16 3.86
C LYS A 48 -4.70 11.24 4.28
N ARG A 49 -5.69 10.92 5.12
CA ARG A 49 -6.56 11.96 5.73
C ARG A 49 -5.79 12.85 6.69
N LEU A 50 -4.71 12.33 7.27
CA LEU A 50 -3.76 13.08 8.06
C LEU A 50 -2.85 13.82 7.09
N ARG A 51 -3.18 15.10 6.83
CA ARG A 51 -2.53 15.95 5.83
C ARG A 51 -1.01 16.04 5.94
N ILE A 52 -0.45 15.76 7.12
CA ILE A 52 1.01 15.64 7.33
C ILE A 52 1.67 14.59 6.42
N THR A 53 0.93 13.57 5.98
CA THR A 53 1.41 12.50 5.10
C THR A 53 1.17 12.76 3.61
N THR A 54 0.29 13.71 3.26
CA THR A 54 -0.06 14.03 1.86
C THR A 54 0.54 15.33 1.37
N ASP A 55 0.68 16.30 2.26
CA ASP A 55 1.17 17.61 1.90
C ASP A 55 2.68 17.63 1.77
N LYS A 56 3.19 18.63 1.06
CA LYS A 56 4.63 18.89 1.02
C LYS A 56 5.13 19.19 2.43
N PHE A 57 5.87 18.24 2.98
CA PHE A 57 6.49 18.36 4.28
C PHE A 57 7.69 19.31 4.19
N ARG A 58 7.64 20.44 4.92
CA ARG A 58 8.66 21.51 4.84
C ARG A 58 9.70 21.47 5.96
N ASN A 59 9.58 20.55 6.91
CA ASN A 59 10.57 20.43 7.97
C ASN A 59 11.90 19.89 7.39
N LYS A 60 13.02 20.35 7.94
CA LYS A 60 14.38 19.99 7.50
C LYS A 60 15.04 18.95 8.42
N THR A 61 14.34 18.51 9.47
CA THR A 61 14.87 17.50 10.39
C THR A 61 14.95 16.13 9.72
N ASP A 62 16.12 15.51 9.77
CA ASP A 62 16.36 14.17 9.24
C ASP A 62 15.44 13.13 9.90
N SER A 63 15.02 12.13 9.11
CA SER A 63 14.18 11.00 9.54
C SER A 63 12.81 11.38 10.13
N PHE A 64 12.41 12.65 10.05
CA PHE A 64 11.10 13.07 10.56
C PHE A 64 9.95 12.49 9.73
N ASN A 65 10.15 12.30 8.42
CA ASN A 65 9.15 11.71 7.53
C ASN A 65 8.71 10.32 8.00
N ASP A 66 9.67 9.48 8.38
CA ASP A 66 9.38 8.12 8.86
C ASP A 66 8.64 8.14 10.20
N LYS A 67 9.03 9.05 11.10
CA LYS A 67 8.30 9.27 12.37
C LYS A 67 6.87 9.74 12.12
N ALA A 68 6.68 10.71 11.24
CA ALA A 68 5.37 11.23 10.88
C ALA A 68 4.48 10.12 10.28
N MET A 69 5.04 9.28 9.41
CA MET A 69 4.35 8.12 8.85
C MET A 69 3.98 7.11 9.95
N LEU A 70 4.92 6.72 10.82
CA LEU A 70 4.69 5.75 11.89
C LEU A 70 3.57 6.21 12.84
N ILE A 71 3.63 7.48 13.28
CA ILE A 71 2.61 8.06 14.16
C ILE A 71 1.25 8.10 13.44
N SER A 72 1.23 8.48 12.17
CA SER A 72 -0.02 8.55 11.37
C SER A 72 -0.66 7.17 11.20
N CYS A 73 0.13 6.13 10.95
CA CYS A 73 -0.32 4.74 10.94
C CYS A 73 -0.92 4.33 12.28
N GLY A 74 -0.24 4.64 13.40
CA GLY A 74 -0.71 4.33 14.74
C GLY A 74 -2.04 5.01 15.07
N LEU A 75 -2.18 6.30 14.75
CA LEU A 75 -3.40 7.06 14.95
C LEU A 75 -4.56 6.51 14.12
N TRP A 76 -4.33 6.15 12.85
CA TRP A 76 -5.37 5.56 12.01
C TRP A 76 -5.83 4.19 12.53
N ASN A 77 -4.89 3.35 12.95
CA ASN A 77 -5.21 2.05 13.56
C ASN A 77 -6.01 2.20 14.86
N TYR A 78 -5.65 3.17 15.70
CA TYR A 78 -6.42 3.50 16.91
C TYR A 78 -7.84 3.98 16.57
N HIS A 79 -7.98 4.86 15.59
CA HIS A 79 -9.28 5.33 15.10
C HIS A 79 -10.17 4.16 14.63
N LEU A 80 -9.62 3.20 13.87
CA LEU A 80 -10.37 2.02 13.43
C LEU A 80 -10.78 1.11 14.60
N LYS A 81 -10.02 1.09 15.69
CA LYS A 81 -10.33 0.28 16.88
C LYS A 81 -11.40 0.92 17.77
N CYS A 82 -11.44 2.24 17.85
CA CYS A 82 -12.37 3.00 18.69
C CYS A 82 -13.72 3.28 18.02
N ARG A 83 -13.92 2.79 16.80
CA ARG A 83 -15.14 2.95 16.02
C ARG A 83 -15.98 1.68 16.09
#